data_AF-A0A961DEJ8-F1
#
_entry.id   AF-A0A961DEJ8-F1
#
_cell.length_a   1.000
_cell.length_b   1.000
_cell.length_c   1.000
_cell.angle_alpha   90.00
_cell.angle_beta   90.00
_cell.angle_gamma   90.00
#
_symmetry.space_group_name_H-M   'P 1'
#
loop_
_entity.id
_entity.type
_entity.pdbx_description
1 polymer ?
#
loop_
_entity_poly.entity_id
_entity_poly.type
_entity_poly.pdbx_seq_one_letter_code
_entity_poly.pdbx_strand_id
1 'polypeptide(L)'
;MIASTDSFEPHSSEQLPASTRVYVQGQIHKDVQVPMREIALSPTKDFNGRIIENEPVRVYDTSGPWGDPNYAGTVEEGLPGLRKQWILARNDVEAYEGRAIEPRDNGYLTANHA
;
A
#
# COMPACT_ATOMS: atom_id res chain seq x y z
N MET A 1 19.60 -19.21 6.56
CA MET A 1 19.75 -17.84 7.10
C MET A 1 18.51 -17.59 7.93
N ILE A 2 18.61 -17.65 9.26
CA ILE A 2 17.51 -17.36 10.19
C ILE A 2 17.86 -16.00 10.80
N ALA A 3 16.98 -15.02 10.63
CA ALA A 3 17.18 -13.69 11.18
C ALA A 3 17.14 -13.76 12.73
N SER A 4 18.07 -13.08 13.41
CA SER A 4 18.15 -13.00 14.87
C SER A 4 17.13 -12.01 15.42
N THR A 5 16.79 -12.06 16.71
CA THR A 5 15.91 -11.08 17.36
C THR A 5 16.34 -9.61 17.25
N ASP A 6 17.62 -9.37 16.98
CA ASP A 6 18.19 -8.03 16.74
C ASP A 6 18.26 -7.65 15.25
N SER A 7 17.69 -8.46 14.35
CA SER A 7 17.63 -8.09 12.93
C SER A 7 16.73 -6.86 12.78
N PHE A 8 17.23 -5.88 12.03
CA PHE A 8 16.43 -4.76 11.58
C PHE A 8 15.36 -5.31 10.63
N GLU A 9 14.21 -5.68 11.17
CA GLU A 9 13.03 -6.03 10.38
C GLU A 9 12.30 -4.72 10.09
N PRO A 10 12.40 -4.17 8.87
CA PRO A 10 11.69 -2.94 8.53
C PRO A 10 10.19 -3.18 8.72
N HIS A 11 9.56 -2.38 9.58
CA HIS A 11 8.11 -2.44 9.70
C HIS A 11 7.48 -1.94 8.40
N SER A 12 6.39 -2.55 7.94
CA SER A 12 5.75 -2.21 6.66
C SER A 12 5.27 -0.75 6.57
N SER A 13 5.14 -0.06 7.72
CA SER A 13 4.77 1.35 7.84
C SER A 13 5.97 2.31 7.90
N GLU A 14 7.20 1.80 7.99
CA GLU A 14 8.39 2.65 7.94
C GLU A 14 8.53 3.31 6.57
N GLN A 15 8.71 4.62 6.57
CA GLN A 15 8.86 5.38 5.34
C GLN A 15 10.22 5.07 4.71
N LEU A 16 10.20 4.72 3.43
CA LEU A 16 11.42 4.50 2.66
C LEU A 16 12.25 5.80 2.61
N PRO A 17 13.58 5.75 2.82
CA PRO A 17 14.42 6.94 2.79
C PRO A 17 14.26 7.75 1.50
N ALA A 18 14.26 9.07 1.65
CA ALA A 18 14.11 10.06 0.56
C ALA A 18 12.89 9.82 -0.35
N SER A 19 11.93 9.00 0.07
CA SER A 19 10.75 8.67 -0.70
C SER A 19 9.53 9.39 -0.14
N THR A 20 8.67 9.86 -1.03
CA THR A 20 7.36 10.40 -0.66
C THR A 20 6.31 9.77 -1.54
N ARG A 21 5.22 9.31 -0.91
CA ARG A 21 4.08 8.77 -1.65
C ARG A 21 3.35 9.90 -2.38
N VAL A 22 2.99 9.64 -3.62
CA VAL A 22 2.19 10.54 -4.46
C VAL A 22 1.08 9.75 -5.13
N TYR A 23 -0.01 10.43 -5.48
CA TYR A 23 -1.14 9.83 -6.17
C TYR A 23 -1.34 10.47 -7.53
N VAL A 24 -1.41 9.64 -8.57
CA VAL A 24 -1.79 10.08 -9.92
C VAL A 24 -3.29 9.94 -10.08
N GLN A 25 -3.97 11.06 -10.31
CA GLN A 25 -5.42 11.06 -10.47
C GLN A 25 -5.84 10.43 -11.80
N GLY A 26 -6.86 9.57 -11.76
CA GLY A 26 -7.47 9.00 -12.95
C GLY A 26 -8.11 10.07 -13.85
N GLN A 27 -8.01 9.87 -15.17
CA GLN A 27 -8.61 10.81 -16.12
C GLN A 27 -10.10 10.53 -16.37
N ILE A 28 -10.46 9.26 -16.57
CA ILE A 28 -11.84 8.80 -16.82
C ILE A 28 -12.64 8.74 -15.52
N HIS A 29 -12.08 8.09 -14.50
CA HIS A 29 -12.66 7.99 -13.17
C HIS A 29 -11.86 8.89 -12.21
N LYS A 30 -12.41 10.07 -11.89
CA LYS A 30 -11.73 11.14 -11.15
C LYS A 30 -11.44 10.82 -9.69
N ASP A 31 -12.12 9.83 -9.16
CA ASP A 31 -11.98 9.27 -7.82
C ASP A 31 -10.87 8.21 -7.73
N VAL A 32 -10.34 7.72 -8.86
CA VAL A 32 -9.14 6.86 -8.87
C VAL A 32 -7.92 7.68 -8.45
N GLN A 33 -7.21 7.17 -7.45
CA GLN A 33 -5.89 7.64 -7.07
C GLN A 33 -4.88 6.50 -7.23
N VAL A 34 -4.03 6.55 -8.26
CA VAL A 34 -3.02 5.52 -8.52
C VAL A 34 -1.78 5.81 -7.67
N PRO A 35 -1.41 4.92 -6.73
CA PRO A 35 -0.28 5.15 -5.85
C PRO A 35 1.04 5.00 -6.60
N MET A 36 1.93 5.96 -6.38
CA MET A 36 3.32 5.96 -6.82
C MET A 36 4.17 6.48 -5.67
N ARG A 37 5.49 6.35 -5.77
CA ARG A 37 6.41 7.07 -4.88
C ARG A 37 7.42 7.86 -5.69
N GLU A 38 7.79 9.02 -5.17
CA GLU A 38 8.84 9.88 -5.71
C GLU A 38 10.05 9.82 -4.80
N ILE A 39 11.22 9.58 -5.40
CA ILE A 39 12.49 9.54 -4.69
C ILE A 39 13.23 10.83 -4.99
N ALA A 40 13.46 11.64 -3.95
CA ALA A 40 14.24 12.86 -4.06
C ALA A 40 15.69 12.52 -4.42
N LEU A 41 16.23 13.20 -5.44
CA LEU A 41 17.61 13.07 -5.85
C LEU A 41 18.44 14.21 -5.26
N SER A 42 19.71 13.94 -4.94
CA SER A 42 20.62 15.02 -4.57
C SER A 42 20.93 15.92 -5.77
N PRO A 43 21.16 17.23 -5.57
CA PRO A 43 21.54 18.13 -6.67
C PRO A 43 22.88 17.71 -7.31
N THR A 44 22.99 17.88 -8.63
CA THR A 44 24.24 17.66 -9.35
C THR A 44 25.14 18.89 -9.28
N LYS A 45 26.39 18.71 -8.83
CA LYS A 45 27.41 19.75 -8.90
C LYS A 45 28.24 19.58 -10.17
N ASP A 46 28.17 20.57 -11.05
CA ASP A 46 28.89 20.63 -12.32
C ASP A 46 30.36 21.04 -12.11
N PHE A 47 31.23 20.81 -13.09
CA PHE A 47 32.67 21.08 -12.99
C PHE A 47 33.00 22.57 -12.80
N ASN A 48 32.11 23.45 -13.25
CA ASN A 48 32.20 24.90 -13.10
C ASN A 48 31.63 25.41 -11.76
N GLY A 49 31.23 24.51 -10.86
CA GLY A 49 30.66 24.84 -9.55
C GLY A 49 29.17 25.15 -9.56
N ARG A 50 28.49 25.10 -10.72
CA ARG A 50 27.03 25.25 -10.81
C ARG A 50 26.34 24.06 -10.14
N ILE A 51 25.29 24.36 -9.38
CA ILE A 51 24.40 23.37 -8.77
C ILE A 51 23.15 23.27 -9.65
N ILE A 52 22.78 22.04 -10.02
CA ILE A 52 21.61 21.73 -10.83
C ILE A 52 20.70 20.84 -9.97
N GLU A 53 19.50 21.32 -9.68
CA GLU A 53 18.48 20.53 -8.99
C GLU A 53 18.01 19.38 -9.91
N ASN A 54 17.83 18.20 -9.32
CA ASN A 54 17.34 17.02 -10.03
C ASN A 54 15.88 16.77 -9.68
N GLU A 55 15.05 16.59 -10.70
CA GLU A 55 13.65 16.20 -10.49
C GLU A 55 13.57 14.82 -9.81
N PRO A 56 12.61 14.60 -8.90
CA PRO A 56 12.42 13.31 -8.26
C PRO A 56 12.15 12.19 -9.27
N VAL A 57 12.65 10.99 -8.96
CA VAL A 57 12.34 9.81 -9.78
C VAL A 57 11.05 9.19 -9.27
N ARG A 58 10.03 9.18 -10.13
CA ARG A 58 8.76 8.51 -9.84
C ARG A 58 8.83 7.03 -10.18
N VAL A 59 8.49 6.18 -9.22
CA VAL A 59 8.47 4.71 -9.37
C VAL A 59 7.16 4.12 -8.86
N TYR A 60 6.87 2.90 -9.30
CA TYR A 60 5.72 2.13 -8.87
C TYR A 60 5.80 1.81 -7.37
N ASP A 61 4.67 1.91 -6.66
CA ASP A 61 4.59 1.65 -5.22
C ASP A 61 3.47 0.63 -4.90
N THR A 62 3.88 -0.55 -4.41
CA THR A 62 2.99 -1.65 -4.03
C THR A 62 2.76 -1.76 -2.53
N SER A 63 3.25 -0.80 -1.72
CA SER A 63 3.09 -0.84 -0.26
C SER A 63 1.62 -0.75 0.21
N GLY A 64 0.72 -0.31 -0.67
CA GLY A 64 -0.71 -0.15 -0.33
C GLY A 64 -0.91 0.96 0.70
N PRO A 65 -2.07 0.98 1.39
CA PRO A 65 -2.35 1.98 2.43
C PRO A 65 -1.37 1.93 3.61
N TRP A 66 -0.77 0.77 3.90
CA TRP A 66 0.19 0.62 5.00
C TRP A 66 1.46 1.45 4.83
N GLY A 67 1.86 1.74 3.59
CA GLY A 67 2.98 2.64 3.29
C GLY A 67 2.62 4.12 3.24
N ASP A 68 1.33 4.46 3.36
CA ASP A 68 0.87 5.86 3.39
C ASP A 68 0.92 6.40 4.83
N PRO A 69 1.73 7.42 5.13
CA PRO A 69 1.83 7.96 6.49
C PRO A 69 0.53 8.62 6.98
N ASN A 70 -0.43 8.88 6.10
CA ASN A 70 -1.73 9.44 6.45
C ASN A 70 -2.80 8.36 6.68
N TYR A 71 -2.49 7.09 6.43
CA TYR A 71 -3.42 5.99 6.68
C TYR A 71 -3.34 5.55 8.15
N ALA A 72 -4.49 5.56 8.84
CA ALA A 72 -4.59 5.29 10.27
C ALA A 72 -5.44 4.05 10.61
N GLY A 73 -5.74 3.19 9.63
CA GLY A 73 -6.56 1.99 9.85
C GLY A 73 -5.80 0.89 10.58
N THR A 74 -6.53 -0.03 11.20
CA THR A 74 -5.95 -1.20 11.90
C THR A 74 -6.18 -2.50 11.13
N VAL A 75 -5.41 -3.55 11.48
CA VAL A 75 -5.51 -4.85 10.78
C VAL A 75 -6.86 -5.53 11.02
N GLU A 76 -7.50 -5.25 12.16
CA GLU A 76 -8.82 -5.75 12.55
C GLU A 76 -9.95 -5.15 11.70
N GLU A 77 -9.78 -3.92 11.22
CA GLU A 77 -10.74 -3.23 10.35
C GLU A 77 -10.60 -3.65 8.88
N GLY A 78 -9.43 -4.16 8.51
CA GLY A 78 -9.07 -4.44 7.13
C GLY A 78 -8.79 -3.17 6.32
N LEU A 79 -8.54 -3.34 5.01
CA LEU A 79 -8.29 -2.21 4.12
C LEU A 79 -9.60 -1.61 3.58
N PRO A 80 -9.63 -0.30 3.29
CA PRO A 80 -10.78 0.32 2.64
C PRO A 80 -11.12 -0.37 1.32
N GLY A 81 -12.40 -0.67 1.11
CA GLY A 81 -12.91 -1.26 -0.13
C GLY A 81 -12.96 -0.26 -1.29
N LEU A 82 -11.82 0.31 -1.70
CA LEU A 82 -11.70 1.40 -2.68
C LEU A 82 -12.44 1.12 -4.00
N ARG A 83 -12.48 -0.14 -4.42
CA ARG A 83 -13.08 -0.56 -5.70
C ARG A 83 -14.58 -0.89 -5.60
N LYS A 84 -15.17 -0.89 -4.40
CA LYS A 84 -16.56 -1.32 -4.17
C LYS A 84 -17.54 -0.53 -5.04
N GLN A 85 -17.42 0.79 -5.05
CA GLN A 85 -18.30 1.66 -5.83
C GLN A 85 -18.21 1.37 -7.33
N TRP A 86 -17.01 1.17 -7.88
CA TRP A 86 -16.83 0.89 -9.31
C TRP A 86 -17.40 -0.46 -9.71
N ILE A 87 -17.28 -1.46 -8.84
CA ILE A 87 -17.86 -2.79 -9.07
C ILE A 87 -19.38 -2.69 -9.11
N LEU A 88 -19.99 -2.03 -8.13
CA LEU A 88 -21.45 -1.84 -8.10
C LEU A 88 -21.97 -1.03 -9.29
N ALA A 89 -21.24 0.03 -9.69
CA ALA A 89 -21.64 0.92 -10.78
C ALA A 89 -21.72 0.24 -12.16
N ARG A 90 -21.06 -0.91 -12.35
CA ARG A 90 -21.16 -1.68 -13.60
C ARG A 90 -22.51 -2.40 -13.76
N ASN A 91 -23.29 -2.52 -12.68
CA ASN A 91 -24.58 -3.22 -12.66
C ASN A 91 -24.50 -4.66 -13.22
N ASP A 92 -23.35 -5.31 -13.05
CA ASP A 92 -23.05 -6.67 -13.53
C ASP A 92 -22.87 -7.67 -12.38
N VAL A 93 -23.21 -7.27 -11.16
CA VAL A 93 -23.09 -8.06 -9.93
C VAL A 93 -24.34 -7.94 -9.06
N GLU A 94 -24.57 -8.95 -8.23
CA GLU A 94 -25.60 -8.96 -7.20
C GLU A 94 -24.98 -9.29 -5.83
N ALA A 95 -25.63 -8.83 -4.76
CA ALA A 95 -25.26 -9.20 -3.41
C ALA A 95 -25.86 -10.58 -3.08
N TYR A 96 -25.09 -11.42 -2.39
CA TYR A 96 -25.55 -12.71 -1.92
C TYR A 96 -25.04 -12.95 -0.50
N GLU A 97 -25.68 -13.88 0.21
CA GLU A 97 -25.25 -14.29 1.54
C GLU A 97 -24.00 -15.19 1.44
N GLY A 98 -22.93 -14.78 2.10
CA GLY A 98 -21.68 -15.54 2.12
C GLY A 98 -21.85 -16.91 2.76
N ARG A 99 -21.10 -17.91 2.27
CA ARG A 99 -21.08 -19.25 2.87
C ARG A 99 -20.64 -19.16 4.34
N ALA A 100 -21.36 -19.83 5.23
CA ALA A 100 -20.96 -19.96 6.63
C ALA A 100 -19.61 -20.69 6.77
N ILE A 101 -18.78 -20.24 7.71
CA ILE A 101 -17.51 -20.89 8.04
C ILE A 101 -17.81 -22.23 8.71
N GLU A 102 -17.21 -23.31 8.21
CA GLU A 102 -17.30 -24.65 8.78
C GLU A 102 -15.98 -25.03 9.48
N PRO A 103 -15.98 -25.92 10.49
CA PRO A 103 -14.75 -26.34 11.17
C PRO A 103 -13.65 -26.87 10.23
N ARG A 104 -14.04 -27.50 9.12
CA ARG A 104 -13.10 -28.00 8.10
C ARG A 104 -12.30 -26.88 7.42
N ASP A 105 -12.78 -25.64 7.42
CA ASP A 105 -12.10 -24.50 6.81
C ASP A 105 -10.84 -24.10 7.62
N ASN A 106 -10.82 -24.43 8.92
CA ASN A 106 -9.72 -24.15 9.85
C ASN A 106 -9.08 -25.45 10.41
N GLY A 107 -9.21 -26.58 9.70
CA GLY A 107 -8.55 -27.83 10.06
C GLY A 107 -9.09 -28.54 11.32
N TYR A 108 -10.37 -28.34 11.66
CA TYR A 108 -11.01 -28.91 12.86
C TYR A 108 -10.34 -28.54 14.19
N LEU A 109 -9.59 -27.43 14.23
CA LEU A 109 -9.01 -26.92 15.48
C LEU A 109 -10.14 -26.67 16.50
N THR A 110 -10.09 -27.41 17.60
CA THR A 110 -11.04 -27.22 18.70
C THR A 110 -10.65 -25.97 19.49
N ALA A 111 -11.60 -25.38 20.23
CA ALA A 111 -11.39 -24.17 21.03
C ALA A 111 -10.23 -24.25 22.05
N ASN A 112 -9.67 -25.43 22.29
CA ASN A 112 -8.52 -25.66 23.18
C ASN A 112 -7.15 -25.38 22.52
N HIS A 113 -7.11 -25.02 21.23
CA HIS A 113 -5.89 -24.73 20.48
C HIS A 113 -5.79 -23.27 20.01
N ALA A 114 -6.64 -22.39 20.55
CA ALA A 114 -6.62 -20.94 20.33
C ALA A 114 -5.88 -20.22 21.45
#